data_AF-A0A952FHP0-F1
#
_entry.id   AF-A0A952FHP0-F1
#
_cell.length_a   1.000
_cell.length_b   1.000
_cell.length_c   1.000
_cell.angle_alpha   90.00
_cell.angle_beta   90.00
_cell.angle_gamma   90.00
#
_symmetry.space_group_name_H-M   'P 1'
#
loop_
_entity.id
_entity.type
_entity.pdbx_description
1 polymer ?
#
loop_
_entity_poly.entity_id
_entity_poly.type
_entity_poly.pdbx_seq_one_letter_code
_entity_poly.pdbx_strand_id
1 'polypeptide(L)' 'MGGGQLGRMFVHAAQRLGYFTAVLDPDAQSPAGLVSHHHVQTGYSDDAGLARLASLCAAVTTEFENVPAGALQTLAA' A
#
# COMPACT_ATOMS: atom_id res chain seq x y z
N MET A 1 -2.40 1.53 -0.28
CA MET A 1 -2.12 1.41 -1.72
C MET A 1 -1.80 2.79 -2.27
N GLY A 2 -0.70 2.89 -3.02
CA GLY A 2 -0.07 4.14 -3.42
C GLY A 2 1.10 4.49 -2.50
N GLY A 3 2.22 4.90 -3.09
CA GLY A 3 3.49 5.15 -2.44
C GLY A 3 3.93 6.62 -2.39
N GLY A 4 3.04 7.57 -2.66
CA GLY A 4 3.31 9.00 -2.66
C GLY A 4 3.49 9.64 -1.27
N GLN A 5 3.48 10.98 -1.25
CA GLN A 5 3.75 11.76 -0.03
C GLN A 5 2.68 11.61 1.04
N LEU A 6 1.41 11.42 0.64
CA LEU A 6 0.30 11.25 1.57
C LEU A 6 0.40 9.89 2.27
N GLY A 7 0.69 8.84 1.53
CA GLY A 7 1.00 7.50 2.01
C GLY A 7 2.19 7.53 2.96
N ARG A 8 3.24 8.30 2.66
CA ARG A 8 4.38 8.48 3.57
C ARG A 8 3.95 9.09 4.91
N MET A 9 3.09 10.11 4.88
CA MET A 9 2.54 10.71 6.10
C MET A 9 1.71 9.69 6.90
N PHE A 10 0.90 8.87 6.23
CA PHE A 10 0.15 7.78 6.85
C PHE A 10 1.05 6.72 7.48
N VAL A 11 2.10 6.27 6.78
CA VAL A 11 3.05 5.27 7.29
C VAL A 11 3.70 5.77 8.58
N HIS A 12 4.17 7.02 8.61
CA HIS A 12 4.75 7.58 9.83
C HIS A 12 3.73 7.70 10.97
N ALA A 13 2.48 8.05 10.68
CA ALA A 13 1.42 8.08 11.70
C ALA A 13 1.14 6.68 12.26
N ALA A 14 1.02 5.67 11.39
CA ALA A 14 0.80 4.29 11.78
C ALA A 14 1.97 3.72 12.61
N GLN A 15 3.21 4.01 12.22
CA GLN A 15 4.42 3.63 12.96
C GLN A 15 4.46 4.24 14.36
N ARG A 16 4.08 5.51 14.52
CA ARG A 16 3.99 6.15 15.86
C ARG A 16 2.98 5.47 16.78
N LEU A 17 1.99 4.79 16.22
CA LEU A 17 0.98 4.01 16.95
C LEU A 17 1.38 2.54 17.14
N GLY A 18 2.56 2.12 16.65
CA GLY A 18 3.06 0.76 16.77
C GLY A 18 2.56 -0.22 15.71
N TYR A 19 1.92 0.26 14.64
CA TYR A 19 1.47 -0.60 13.53
C TYR A 19 2.60 -0.94 12.55
N PHE A 20 2.59 -2.18 12.07
CA PHE A 20 3.29 -2.57 10.85
C PHE A 20 2.55 -2.02 9.62
N THR A 21 3.31 -1.70 8.58
CA THR A 21 2.81 -1.03 7.38
C THR A 21 3.33 -1.70 6.13
N ALA A 22 2.44 -1.91 5.17
CA ALA A 22 2.79 -2.35 3.83
C ALA A 22 2.32 -1.32 2.79
N VAL A 23 3.14 -1.06 1.79
CA VAL A 23 2.86 -0.16 0.67
C VAL A 23 2.97 -0.94 -0.63
N LEU A 24 1.95 -0.84 -1.47
CA LEU A 24 1.98 -1.31 -2.85
C LEU A 24 2.12 -0.11 -3.77
N ASP A 25 3.21 -0.06 -4.52
CA ASP A 25 3.55 0.98 -5.49
C ASP A 25 4.62 0.45 -6.46
N PRO A 26 4.50 0.69 -7.79
CA PRO A 26 5.47 0.18 -8.77
C PRO A 26 6.84 0.86 -8.70
N ASP A 27 6.94 2.08 -8.18
CA ASP A 27 8.20 2.79 -8.05
C ASP A 27 8.98 2.28 -6.83
N ALA A 28 10.14 1.67 -7.09
CA ALA A 28 11.08 1.18 -6.08
C ALA A 28 11.61 2.29 -5.15
N GLN A 29 11.51 3.55 -5.55
CA GLN A 29 11.89 4.73 -4.77
C GLN A 29 10.68 5.52 -4.25
N SER A 30 9.48 4.91 -4.28
CA SER A 30 8.27 5.58 -3.81
C SER A 30 8.43 6.10 -2.37
N PRO A 31 8.07 7.38 -2.09
CA PRO A 31 8.25 8.00 -0.78
C PRO A 31 7.72 7.19 0.41
N ALA A 32 6.55 6.55 0.29
CA ALA A 32 5.97 5.72 1.33
C ALA A 32 6.59 4.32 1.36
N GLY A 33 6.96 3.77 0.19
CA GLY A 33 7.61 2.46 0.09
C GLY A 33 8.91 2.41 0.88
N LEU A 34 9.75 3.44 0.73
CA LEU A 34 11.05 3.58 1.41
C LEU A 34 10.98 3.59 2.95
N VAL A 35 9.83 3.97 3.52
CA VAL A 35 9.65 4.06 4.98
C VAL A 35 8.70 2.99 5.53
N SER A 36 8.12 2.15 4.68
CA SER A 36 7.23 1.07 5.09
C SER A 36 8.00 -0.17 5.54
N HIS A 37 7.34 -1.06 6.28
CA HIS A 37 7.96 -2.33 6.68
C HIS A 37 8.00 -3.32 5.52
N HIS A 38 7.01 -3.24 4.63
CA HIS A 38 6.94 -4.03 3.41
C HIS A 38 6.59 -3.17 2.20
N HIS A 39 7.47 -3.17 1.20
CA HIS A 39 7.19 -2.57 -0.10
C HIS A 39 6.86 -3.67 -1.12
N VAL A 40 5.60 -3.73 -1.54
CA VAL A 40 5.11 -4.58 -2.62
C VAL A 40 5.30 -3.82 -3.94
N GLN A 41 6.45 -4.06 -4.57
CA GLN A 41 6.89 -3.37 -5.79
C GLN A 41 6.24 -3.95 -7.04
N THR A 42 5.03 -3.49 -7.34
CA THR A 42 4.26 -3.94 -8.51
C THR A 42 3.17 -2.94 -8.87
N GLY A 43 2.55 -3.13 -10.04
CA GLY A 43 1.44 -2.31 -10.51
C GLY A 43 0.15 -2.50 -9.70
N TYR A 44 -0.71 -1.50 -9.70
CA TYR A 44 -1.96 -1.50 -8.92
C TYR A 44 -2.99 -2.55 -9.33
N SER A 45 -2.86 -3.11 -10.54
CA SER A 45 -3.74 -4.15 -11.08
C SER A 45 -3.07 -5.53 -11.13
N ASP A 46 -1.90 -5.70 -10.52
CA ASP A 46 -1.22 -7.00 -10.48
C ASP A 46 -1.83 -7.90 -9.39
N ASP A 47 -2.50 -8.97 -9.80
CA ASP A 47 -3.20 -9.89 -8.90
C ASP A 47 -2.27 -10.50 -7.85
N ALA A 48 -1.03 -10.84 -8.22
CA ALA A 48 -0.04 -11.39 -7.29
C ALA A 48 0.37 -10.36 -6.24
N GLY A 49 0.57 -9.11 -6.67
CA GLY A 49 0.79 -7.96 -5.82
C GLY A 49 -0.34 -7.70 -4.84
N LEU A 50 -1.58 -7.68 -5.33
CA LEU A 50 -2.78 -7.47 -4.52
C LEU A 50 -2.96 -8.58 -3.49
N ALA A 51 -2.79 -9.84 -3.90
CA ALA A 51 -2.85 -10.99 -2.99
C ALA A 51 -1.76 -10.89 -1.90
N ARG A 52 -0.54 -10.50 -2.27
CA ARG A 52 0.54 -10.26 -1.30
C ARG A 52 0.19 -9.14 -0.33
N LEU A 53 -0.32 -8.01 -0.81
CA LEU A 53 -0.74 -6.90 0.04
C LEU A 53 -1.83 -7.34 1.03
N ALA A 54 -2.86 -8.04 0.55
CA ALA A 54 -3.93 -8.59 1.39
C ALA A 54 -3.39 -9.53 2.48
N SER A 55 -2.43 -10.40 2.14
CA SER A 55 -1.83 -11.33 3.10
C SER A 55 -1.03 -10.64 4.23
N LEU A 56 -0.54 -9.42 3.99
CA LEU A 56 0.27 -8.65 4.95
C LEU A 56 -0.58 -7.73 5.84
N CYS A 57 -1.82 -7.43 5.45
CA CYS A 57 -2.61 -6.35 6.01
C CYS A 57 -3.92 -6.84 6.62
N ALA A 58 -4.18 -6.48 7.87
CA ALA A 58 -5.49 -6.66 8.49
C ALA A 58 -6.53 -5.63 7.99
N ALA A 59 -6.08 -4.50 7.46
CA ALA A 59 -6.90 -3.47 6.84
C ALA A 59 -6.10 -2.74 5.76
N VAL A 60 -6.76 -2.31 4.69
CA VAL A 60 -6.14 -1.60 3.56
C VAL A 60 -6.83 -0.26 3.34
N THR A 61 -6.05 0.76 3.04
CA THR A 61 -6.50 2.11 2.66
C THR A 61 -5.76 2.58 1.40
N THR A 62 -6.28 3.62 0.73
CA THR A 62 -5.65 4.26 -0.43
C THR A 62 -5.21 5.69 -0.07
N GLU A 63 -4.15 6.17 -0.71
CA GLU A 63 -3.71 7.57 -0.56
C GLU A 63 -4.14 8.49 -1.71
N PHE A 64 -4.65 7.94 -2.83
CA PHE A 64 -5.07 8.68 -4.01
C PHE A 64 -6.36 8.09 -4.61
N GLU A 65 -7.10 8.91 -5.37
CA GLU A 65 -8.44 8.57 -5.89
C GLU A 65 -8.43 7.72 -7.16
N ASN A 66 -7.36 7.76 -7.96
CA ASN A 66 -7.26 7.10 -9.26
C ASN A 66 -6.83 5.63 -9.19
N VAL A 67 -7.27 4.90 -8.16
CA VAL A 67 -6.97 3.48 -7.99
C VAL A 67 -7.94 2.65 -8.83
N PRO A 68 -7.48 1.60 -9.55
CA PRO A 68 -8.38 0.71 -10.28
C PRO A 68 -9.47 0.11 -9.39
N ALA A 69 -10.74 0.30 -9.74
CA ALA A 69 -11.86 -0.18 -8.93
C ALA A 69 -11.83 -1.70 -8.68
N GLY A 70 -11.39 -2.48 -9.68
CA GLY A 70 -11.21 -3.93 -9.55
C GLY A 70 -10.20 -4.31 -8.46
N ALA A 71 -9.11 -3.54 -8.33
CA ALA A 71 -8.13 -3.78 -7.29
C ALA A 71 -8.70 -3.55 -5.88
N LEU A 72 -9.58 -2.55 -5.72
CA LEU A 72 -10.28 -2.30 -4.46
C LEU A 72 -11.29 -3.40 -4.12
N GLN A 73 -11.99 -3.91 -5.12
CA GLN A 73 -12.89 -5.05 -4.95
C GLN A 73 -12.13 -6.31 -4.49
N THR A 74 -10.98 -6.59 -5.10
CA THR A 74 -10.12 -7.71 -4.69
C THR A 74 -9.64 -7.59 -3.24
N LEU A 75 -9.30 -6.38 -2.79
CA LEU A 75 -8.79 -6.15 -1.43
C LEU A 75 -9.88 -6.06 -0.36
N ALA A 76 -11.13 -5.87 -0.75
CA ALA A 76 -12.28 -5.81 0.16
C ALA A 76 -12.95 -7.18 0.37
N ALA A 77 -12.54 -8.20 -0.38
CA ALA A 77 -13.04 -9.57 -0.30
C ALA A 77 -12.50 -10.29 0.94
#